data_AF-A0A161QCP0-F1
#
_entry.id   AF-A0A161QCP0-F1
#
_cell.length_a   1.000
_cell.length_b   1.000
_cell.length_c   1.000
_cell.angle_alpha   90.00
_cell.angle_beta   90.00
_cell.angle_gamma   90.00
#
_symmetry.space_group_name_H-M   'P 1'
#
loop_
_entity.id
_entity.type
_entity.pdbx_description
1 polymer ?
#
loop_
_entity_poly.entity_id
_entity_poly.type
_entity_poly.pdbx_seq_one_letter_code
_entity_poly.pdbx_strand_id
1 'polypeptide(L)'
;MKKALWKEIFKGDKEKVTGILIQKYNEYEGEGDKNLVRKCIDYIKNNWEGIYSYNLYKGEITGCSAESHVSHVLSERLSRGPLSWSKIGAHKMAQLRAVKASGISIKEMIIKQRFEDLKPVELPRTTLYKAKQQIKKINEKYGTIRDLPILLNKKTFTSMTIKSLLQQINI
;
A
#
# COMPACT_ATOMS: atom_id res chain seq x y z
N MET A 1 24.06 -35.94 1.58
CA MET A 1 22.61 -35.93 1.95
C MET A 1 21.88 -34.67 1.52
N LYS A 2 22.17 -33.48 2.08
CA LYS A 2 21.40 -32.23 1.84
C LYS A 2 21.14 -31.93 0.35
N LYS A 3 22.18 -31.97 -0.49
CA LYS A 3 22.05 -31.75 -1.95
C LYS A 3 21.12 -32.76 -2.63
N ALA A 4 21.17 -34.03 -2.25
CA ALA A 4 20.34 -35.09 -2.83
C ALA A 4 18.88 -34.92 -2.42
N LEU A 5 18.61 -34.63 -1.14
CA LEU A 5 17.26 -34.37 -0.64
C LEU A 5 16.62 -33.17 -1.36
N TRP A 6 17.33 -32.05 -1.45
CA TRP A 6 16.85 -30.88 -2.17
C TRP A 6 16.56 -31.17 -3.64
N LYS A 7 17.42 -31.94 -4.31
CA LYS A 7 17.22 -32.34 -5.71
C LYS A 7 15.90 -33.09 -5.88
N GLU A 8 15.59 -34.05 -5.02
CA GLU A 8 14.36 -34.83 -5.13
C GLU A 8 13.11 -34.03 -4.70
N ILE A 9 13.24 -33.11 -3.72
CA ILE A 9 12.18 -32.16 -3.38
C ILE A 9 11.84 -31.27 -4.58
N PHE A 10 12.85 -30.69 -5.25
CA PHE A 10 12.63 -29.83 -6.41
C PHE A 10 12.07 -30.59 -7.61
N LYS A 11 12.32 -31.89 -7.73
CA LYS A 11 11.69 -32.75 -8.74
C LYS A 11 10.26 -33.14 -8.39
N GLY A 12 9.83 -32.98 -7.14
CA GLY A 12 8.50 -33.38 -6.67
C GLY A 12 8.35 -34.89 -6.48
N ASP A 13 9.43 -35.62 -6.20
CA ASP A 13 9.37 -37.08 -6.00
C ASP A 13 9.22 -37.41 -4.50
N LYS A 14 7.96 -37.55 -4.05
CA LYS A 14 7.62 -37.82 -2.64
C LYS A 14 8.29 -39.08 -2.11
N GLU A 15 8.24 -40.16 -2.89
CA GLU A 15 8.71 -41.47 -2.47
C GLU A 15 10.21 -41.46 -2.27
N LYS A 16 10.98 -40.90 -3.22
CA LYS A 16 12.43 -40.76 -3.07
C LYS A 16 12.82 -39.88 -1.90
N VAL A 17 12.11 -38.77 -1.68
CA VAL A 17 12.35 -37.90 -0.52
C VAL A 17 12.15 -38.66 0.79
N THR A 18 11.05 -39.40 0.91
CA THR A 18 10.80 -40.22 2.11
C THR A 18 11.80 -41.36 2.25
N GLY A 19 12.21 -42.01 1.15
CA GLY A 19 13.20 -43.08 1.16
C GLY A 19 14.56 -42.63 1.66
N ILE A 20 15.03 -41.45 1.23
CA ILE A 20 16.29 -40.84 1.71
C ILE A 20 16.22 -40.58 3.24
N LEU A 21 15.07 -40.14 3.74
CA LEU A 21 14.89 -39.87 5.17
C LEU A 21 14.77 -41.15 6.00
N ILE A 22 14.11 -42.19 5.48
CA ILE A 22 14.01 -43.50 6.14
C ILE A 22 15.38 -44.17 6.21
N GLN A 23 16.18 -44.09 5.13
CA GLN A 23 17.56 -44.56 5.17
C GLN A 23 18.33 -43.87 6.31
N LYS A 24 18.17 -42.54 6.44
CA LYS A 24 18.82 -41.81 7.52
C LYS A 24 18.30 -42.12 8.91
N TYR A 25 17.01 -42.41 9.04
CA TYR A 25 16.42 -42.89 10.30
C TYR A 25 17.09 -44.19 10.76
N ASN A 26 17.36 -45.11 9.82
CA ASN A 26 18.00 -46.39 10.12
C ASN A 26 19.50 -46.27 10.44
N GLU A 27 20.17 -45.23 9.95
CA GLU A 27 21.60 -44.96 10.21
C GLU A 27 21.86 -44.36 11.61
N TYR A 28 20.86 -43.77 12.25
CA TYR A 28 21.01 -43.27 13.62
C TYR A 28 20.82 -44.39 14.63
N GLU A 29 21.63 -44.41 15.69
CA GLU A 29 21.46 -45.35 16.81
C GLU A 29 20.70 -44.73 17.97
N GLY A 30 20.86 -43.42 18.20
CA GLY A 30 20.22 -42.68 19.28
C GLY A 30 18.73 -42.40 19.04
N GLU A 31 17.92 -42.67 20.07
CA GLU A 31 16.45 -42.46 20.01
C GLU A 31 16.07 -40.99 19.79
N GLY A 32 16.87 -40.05 20.32
CA GLY A 32 16.67 -38.61 20.09
C GLY A 32 16.78 -38.22 18.62
N ASP A 33 17.84 -38.67 17.95
CA ASP A 33 18.10 -38.38 16.53
C ASP A 33 17.06 -39.07 15.63
N LYS A 34 16.70 -40.32 15.95
CA LYS A 34 15.60 -41.03 15.28
C LYS A 34 14.29 -40.27 15.38
N ASN A 35 13.95 -39.75 16.55
CA ASN A 35 12.73 -39.00 16.76
C ASN A 35 12.73 -37.68 15.95
N LEU A 36 13.87 -37.00 15.82
CA LEU A 36 14.00 -35.83 14.95
C LEU A 36 13.75 -36.18 13.48
N VAL A 37 14.35 -37.26 12.97
CA VAL A 37 14.14 -37.71 11.58
C VAL A 37 12.69 -38.12 11.36
N ARG A 38 12.08 -38.82 12.32
CA ARG A 38 10.67 -39.20 12.27
C ARG A 38 9.76 -37.98 12.16
N LYS A 39 9.96 -36.97 13.00
CA LYS A 39 9.21 -35.70 12.92
C LYS A 39 9.38 -35.02 11.57
N CYS A 40 10.58 -35.04 11.00
CA CYS A 40 10.81 -34.50 9.64
C CYS A 40 10.04 -35.28 8.57
N ILE A 41 10.02 -36.61 8.64
CA ILE A 41 9.25 -37.46 7.72
C ILE A 41 7.76 -37.14 7.82
N ASP A 42 7.22 -37.09 9.03
CA ASP A 42 5.81 -36.80 9.28
C ASP A 42 5.44 -35.40 8.78
N TYR A 43 6.29 -34.41 9.04
CA TYR A 43 6.10 -33.05 8.53
C TYR A 43 6.04 -33.01 7.01
N ILE A 44 6.99 -33.65 6.32
CA ILE A 44 7.03 -33.66 4.85
C ILE A 44 5.82 -34.40 4.27
N LYS A 45 5.42 -35.53 4.88
CA LYS A 45 4.26 -36.31 4.43
C LYS A 45 2.96 -35.52 4.56
N ASN A 46 2.77 -34.85 5.70
CA ASN A 46 1.55 -34.11 6.01
C ASN A 46 1.44 -32.79 5.22
N ASN A 47 2.57 -32.17 4.89
CA ASN A 47 2.62 -30.89 4.18
C ASN A 47 3.04 -31.03 2.71
N TRP A 48 2.99 -32.24 2.15
CA TRP A 48 3.54 -32.54 0.82
C TRP A 48 2.95 -31.64 -0.28
N GLU A 49 1.63 -31.44 -0.28
CA GLU A 49 0.96 -30.58 -1.26
C GLU A 49 1.50 -29.14 -1.22
N GLY A 50 1.73 -28.61 -0.02
CA GLY A 50 2.33 -27.28 0.16
C GLY A 50 3.77 -27.23 -0.34
N ILE A 51 4.57 -28.26 -0.09
CA ILE A 51 5.95 -28.35 -0.57
C ILE A 51 5.98 -28.48 -2.10
N TYR A 52 5.11 -29.31 -2.67
CA TYR A 52 5.01 -29.58 -4.11
C TYR A 52 4.46 -28.39 -4.89
N SER A 53 3.65 -27.53 -4.25
CA SER A 53 3.13 -26.30 -4.87
C SER A 53 4.22 -25.41 -5.47
N TYR A 54 5.43 -25.40 -4.88
CA TYR A 54 6.56 -24.66 -5.43
C TYR A 54 6.98 -25.15 -6.83
N ASN A 55 6.85 -26.46 -7.09
CA ASN A 55 7.13 -27.04 -8.40
C ASN A 55 6.05 -26.62 -9.42
N LEU A 56 4.77 -26.69 -9.02
CA LEU A 56 3.63 -26.36 -9.87
C LEU A 56 3.61 -24.89 -10.30
N TYR A 57 3.83 -23.98 -9.35
CA TYR A 57 3.72 -22.53 -9.58
C TYR A 57 5.08 -21.85 -9.73
N LYS A 58 6.13 -22.60 -10.07
CA LYS A 58 7.51 -22.06 -10.15
C LYS A 58 7.65 -20.82 -11.05
N GLY A 59 6.84 -20.74 -12.11
CA GLY A 59 6.80 -19.60 -13.02
C GLY A 59 6.06 -18.37 -12.48
N GLU A 60 5.18 -18.56 -11.50
CA GLU A 60 4.35 -17.50 -10.89
C GLU A 60 4.91 -17.05 -9.54
N ILE A 61 5.61 -17.93 -8.83
CA ILE A 61 6.22 -17.64 -7.55
C ILE A 61 7.51 -16.86 -7.76
N THR A 62 7.48 -15.58 -7.42
CA THR A 62 8.71 -14.81 -7.19
C THR A 62 9.35 -15.32 -5.90
N GLY A 63 10.55 -15.88 -5.97
CA GLY A 63 11.25 -16.42 -4.80
C GLY A 63 11.37 -15.36 -3.70
N CYS A 64 10.62 -15.54 -2.61
CA CYS A 64 10.66 -14.64 -1.47
C CYS A 64 10.71 -15.44 -0.16
N SER A 65 11.43 -14.91 0.83
CA SER A 65 11.30 -15.40 2.20
C SER A 65 10.06 -14.79 2.81
N ALA A 66 8.88 -15.32 2.44
CA ALA A 66 7.58 -14.77 2.85
C ALA A 66 7.52 -14.52 4.37
N GLU A 67 7.96 -15.50 5.17
CA GLU A 67 8.02 -15.37 6.63
C GLU A 67 8.96 -14.25 7.08
N SER A 68 10.18 -14.19 6.52
CA SER A 68 11.17 -13.19 6.90
C SER A 68 10.73 -11.78 6.52
N HIS A 69 10.19 -11.58 5.31
CA HIS A 69 9.68 -10.29 4.87
C HIS A 69 8.50 -9.83 5.72
N VAL A 70 7.53 -10.70 5.99
CA VAL A 70 6.37 -10.37 6.83
C VAL A 70 6.81 -10.08 8.27
N SER A 71 7.68 -10.92 8.82
CA SER A 71 8.23 -10.74 10.16
C SER A 71 9.00 -9.43 10.29
N HIS A 72 9.81 -9.08 9.30
CA HIS A 72 10.55 -7.82 9.28
C HIS A 72 9.59 -6.61 9.30
N VAL A 73 8.59 -6.61 8.41
CA VAL A 73 7.58 -5.52 8.30
C VAL A 73 6.80 -5.33 9.59
N LEU A 74 6.39 -6.43 10.24
CA LEU A 74 5.58 -6.41 11.46
C LEU A 74 6.43 -6.11 12.71
N SER A 75 7.58 -6.75 12.84
CA SER A 75 8.46 -6.64 14.01
C SER A 75 8.98 -5.24 14.21
N GLU A 76 9.24 -4.47 13.13
CA GLU A 76 9.72 -3.08 13.24
C GLU A 76 8.90 -2.24 14.23
N ARG A 77 7.58 -2.49 14.35
CA ARG A 77 6.72 -1.81 15.32
C ARG A 77 6.23 -2.67 16.49
N LEU A 78 6.02 -3.96 16.26
CA LEU A 78 5.46 -4.85 17.29
C LEU A 78 6.52 -5.35 18.28
N SER A 79 7.79 -5.45 17.88
CA SER A 79 8.88 -5.87 18.77
C SER A 79 9.65 -4.69 19.38
N ARG A 80 9.73 -3.56 18.68
CA ARG A 80 10.34 -2.33 19.21
C ARG A 80 9.35 -1.51 20.04
N GLY A 81 9.59 -1.48 21.35
CA GLY A 81 8.79 -0.73 22.33
C GLY A 81 7.42 -1.37 22.54
N PRO A 82 7.34 -2.49 23.29
CA PRO A 82 6.10 -3.21 23.52
C PRO A 82 5.13 -2.31 24.30
N LEU A 83 4.15 -1.75 23.60
CA LEU A 83 3.11 -0.89 24.18
C LEU A 83 1.96 -1.68 24.83
N SER A 84 2.21 -2.93 25.23
CA SER A 84 1.17 -3.89 25.67
C SER A 84 -0.07 -3.81 24.78
N TRP A 85 0.09 -4.23 23.52
CA TRP A 85 -1.00 -4.19 22.55
C TRP A 85 -2.14 -5.11 22.99
N SER A 86 -3.36 -4.59 23.02
CA SER A 86 -4.54 -5.44 23.03
C SER A 86 -4.60 -6.25 21.73
N LYS A 87 -5.30 -7.39 21.73
CA LYS A 87 -5.49 -8.22 20.51
C LYS A 87 -6.01 -7.39 19.32
N ILE A 88 -6.95 -6.48 19.60
CA ILE A 88 -7.53 -5.57 18.60
C ILE A 88 -6.49 -4.53 18.13
N GLY A 89 -5.73 -3.96 19.06
CA GLY A 89 -4.68 -2.98 18.74
C GLY A 89 -3.57 -3.58 17.89
N ALA A 90 -3.08 -4.78 18.24
CA ALA A 90 -2.08 -5.51 17.47
C ALA A 90 -2.59 -5.82 16.05
N HIS A 91 -3.85 -6.24 15.92
CA HIS A 91 -4.47 -6.53 14.63
C HIS A 91 -4.54 -5.27 13.74
N LYS A 92 -5.06 -4.15 14.27
CA LYS A 92 -5.10 -2.87 13.54
C LYS A 92 -3.70 -2.39 13.16
N MET A 93 -2.72 -2.52 14.06
CA MET A 93 -1.34 -2.13 13.79
C MET A 93 -0.72 -2.97 12.68
N ALA A 94 -0.93 -4.28 12.68
CA ALA A 94 -0.46 -5.16 11.62
C ALA A 94 -1.03 -4.77 10.25
N GLN A 95 -2.33 -4.45 10.17
CA GLN A 95 -2.95 -3.96 8.95
C GLN A 95 -2.33 -2.64 8.47
N LEU A 96 -2.17 -1.66 9.35
CA LEU A 96 -1.56 -0.37 9.00
C LEU A 96 -0.12 -0.53 8.49
N ARG A 97 0.65 -1.45 9.09
CA ARG A 97 2.00 -1.78 8.64
C ARG A 97 2.01 -2.44 7.26
N ALA A 98 1.07 -3.34 6.99
CA ALA A 98 0.91 -3.95 5.67
C ALA A 98 0.54 -2.91 4.61
N VAL A 99 -0.43 -2.03 4.88
CA VAL A 99 -0.83 -0.93 3.98
C VAL A 99 0.36 0.00 3.68
N LYS A 100 1.14 0.36 4.70
CA LYS A 100 2.36 1.17 4.54
C LYS A 100 3.40 0.46 3.68
N ALA A 101 3.64 -0.83 3.90
CA ALA A 101 4.61 -1.63 3.13
C ALA A 101 4.19 -1.79 1.66
N SER A 102 2.89 -1.85 1.39
CA SER A 102 2.33 -1.85 0.03
C SER A 102 2.39 -0.48 -0.68
N GLY A 103 2.92 0.56 -0.02
CA GLY A 103 3.03 1.91 -0.59
C GLY A 103 1.69 2.68 -0.67
N ILE A 104 0.65 2.18 -0.01
CA ILE A 104 -0.68 2.81 -0.04
C ILE A 104 -0.70 4.00 0.91
N SER A 105 -1.09 5.16 0.38
CA SER A 105 -1.22 6.40 1.16
C SER A 105 -2.49 6.37 2.03
N ILE A 106 -2.32 6.06 3.32
CA ILE A 106 -3.42 6.09 4.31
C ILE A 106 -4.08 7.48 4.36
N LYS A 107 -3.26 8.53 4.21
CA LYS A 107 -3.75 9.92 4.18
C LYS A 107 -4.77 10.12 3.06
N GLU A 108 -4.46 9.66 1.86
CA GLU A 108 -5.37 9.78 0.71
C GLU A 108 -6.65 8.98 0.91
N MET A 109 -6.56 7.78 1.48
CA MET A 109 -7.75 6.97 1.79
C MET A 109 -8.69 7.68 2.77
N ILE A 110 -8.15 8.24 3.86
CA ILE A 110 -8.94 8.99 4.86
C ILE A 110 -9.57 10.23 4.24
N ILE A 111 -8.82 10.94 3.40
CA ILE A 111 -9.32 12.12 2.68
C ILE A 111 -10.49 11.73 1.77
N LYS A 112 -10.32 10.69 0.94
CA LYS A 112 -11.37 10.20 0.03
C LYS A 112 -12.62 9.80 0.81
N GLN A 113 -12.47 9.02 1.87
CA GLN A 113 -13.60 8.60 2.72
C GLN A 113 -14.36 9.81 3.26
N ARG A 114 -13.65 10.82 3.79
CA ARG A 114 -14.29 12.05 4.26
C ARG A 114 -15.02 12.80 3.16
N PHE A 115 -14.49 12.84 1.94
CA PHE A 115 -15.14 13.51 0.82
C PHE A 115 -16.33 12.74 0.27
N GLU A 116 -16.33 11.41 0.33
CA GLU A 116 -17.49 10.58 0.01
C GLU A 116 -18.63 10.75 1.03
N ASP A 117 -18.29 10.88 2.31
CA ASP A 117 -19.26 11.15 3.38
C ASP A 117 -19.86 12.56 3.30
N LEU A 118 -19.17 13.49 2.65
CA LEU A 118 -19.68 14.84 2.38
C LEU A 118 -20.66 14.80 1.21
N LYS A 119 -21.95 14.66 1.52
CA LYS A 119 -23.02 14.92 0.54
C LYS A 119 -22.82 16.33 -0.05
N PRO A 120 -22.86 16.50 -1.38
CA PRO A 120 -22.87 17.82 -1.98
C PRO A 120 -23.98 18.65 -1.34
N VAL A 121 -23.65 19.81 -0.76
CA VAL A 121 -24.68 20.74 -0.30
C VAL A 121 -25.41 21.25 -1.54
N GLU A 122 -26.63 20.79 -1.75
CA GLU A 122 -27.48 21.30 -2.82
C GLU A 122 -27.83 22.76 -2.52
N LEU A 123 -27.15 23.68 -3.20
CA LEU A 123 -27.50 25.09 -3.12
C LEU A 123 -28.85 25.31 -3.82
N PRO A 124 -29.78 26.06 -3.22
CA PRO A 124 -31.05 26.40 -3.88
C PRO A 124 -30.80 27.03 -5.26
N ARG A 125 -31.62 26.64 -6.25
CA ARG A 125 -31.54 27.18 -7.63
C ARG A 125 -31.59 28.71 -7.66
N THR A 126 -32.32 29.31 -6.72
CA THR A 126 -32.43 30.76 -6.55
C THR A 126 -31.09 31.41 -6.18
N THR A 127 -30.32 30.80 -5.29
CA THR A 127 -28.98 31.25 -4.90
C THR A 127 -28.01 31.15 -6.08
N LEU A 128 -28.04 30.04 -6.81
CA LEU A 128 -27.23 29.85 -8.03
C LEU A 128 -27.57 30.87 -9.12
N TYR A 129 -28.86 31.13 -9.34
CA TYR A 129 -29.33 32.13 -10.31
C TYR A 129 -28.86 33.54 -9.95
N LYS A 130 -29.02 33.94 -8.68
CA LYS A 130 -28.53 35.24 -8.18
C LYS A 130 -27.03 35.39 -8.34
N ALA A 131 -26.25 34.36 -8.00
CA ALA A 131 -24.79 34.37 -8.17
C ALA A 131 -24.39 34.50 -9.63
N LYS A 132 -25.00 33.72 -10.54
CA LYS A 132 -24.77 33.83 -11.99
C LYS A 132 -25.10 35.22 -12.52
N GLN A 133 -26.20 35.81 -12.07
CA GLN A 133 -26.61 37.15 -12.49
C GLN A 133 -25.63 38.22 -11.99
N GLN A 134 -25.11 38.09 -10.76
CA GLN A 134 -24.07 38.98 -10.23
C GLN A 134 -22.77 38.88 -11.04
N ILE A 135 -22.31 37.66 -11.31
CA ILE A 135 -21.11 37.43 -12.15
C ILE A 135 -21.31 38.01 -13.54
N LYS A 136 -22.50 37.82 -14.15
CA LYS A 136 -22.83 38.39 -15.46
C LYS A 136 -22.74 39.91 -15.44
N LYS A 137 -23.34 40.58 -14.43
CA LYS A 137 -23.28 42.04 -14.27
C LYS A 137 -21.85 42.54 -14.07
N ILE A 138 -21.03 41.80 -13.32
CA ILE A 138 -19.62 42.13 -13.09
C ILE A 138 -18.83 42.02 -14.41
N ASN A 139 -19.04 40.94 -15.17
CA ASN A 139 -18.39 40.74 -16.47
C ASN A 139 -18.87 41.73 -17.54
N GLU A 140 -20.16 42.13 -17.53
CA GLU A 140 -20.68 43.17 -18.41
C GLU A 140 -20.06 44.53 -18.08
N LYS A 141 -19.80 44.81 -16.79
CA LYS A 141 -19.27 46.10 -16.34
C LYS A 141 -17.74 46.20 -16.37
N TYR A 142 -17.04 45.10 -16.15
CA TYR A 142 -15.59 45.02 -15.97
C TYR A 142 -14.95 43.91 -16.83
N GLY A 143 -15.55 43.62 -17.98
CA GLY A 143 -15.15 42.50 -18.84
C GLY A 143 -13.75 42.64 -19.42
N THR A 144 -13.26 43.87 -19.55
CA THR A 144 -11.87 44.16 -19.93
C THR A 144 -11.07 44.52 -18.69
N ILE A 145 -9.80 44.09 -18.65
CA ILE A 145 -8.85 44.48 -17.59
C ILE A 145 -8.79 46.01 -17.44
N ARG A 146 -8.93 46.76 -18.53
CA ARG A 146 -8.93 48.23 -18.57
C ARG A 146 -10.12 48.88 -17.84
N ASP A 147 -11.23 48.16 -17.71
CA ASP A 147 -12.47 48.66 -17.10
C ASP A 147 -12.49 48.47 -15.58
N LEU A 148 -11.48 47.82 -15.00
CA LEU A 148 -11.42 47.56 -13.57
C LEU A 148 -11.54 48.87 -12.76
N PRO A 149 -12.32 48.89 -11.66
CA PRO A 149 -12.55 50.11 -10.86
C PRO A 149 -11.27 50.80 -10.38
N ILE A 150 -10.24 50.00 -10.11
CA ILE A 150 -8.93 50.46 -9.64
C ILE A 150 -8.16 51.25 -10.71
N LEU A 151 -8.47 51.03 -11.99
CA LEU A 151 -7.85 51.75 -13.12
C LEU A 151 -8.61 53.02 -13.50
N LEU A 152 -9.91 53.10 -13.18
CA LEU A 152 -10.77 54.23 -13.55
C LEU A 152 -10.70 55.41 -12.56
N ASN A 153 -10.79 55.15 -11.25
CA ASN A 153 -11.11 56.22 -10.28
C ASN A 153 -9.94 56.77 -9.46
N LYS A 154 -8.78 56.10 -9.36
CA LYS A 154 -7.66 56.55 -8.51
C LYS A 154 -6.30 56.33 -9.16
N LYS A 155 -5.43 57.34 -9.09
CA LYS A 155 -4.00 57.25 -9.40
C LYS A 155 -3.22 56.73 -8.18
N THR A 156 -3.39 55.45 -7.85
CA THR A 156 -2.53 54.77 -6.86
C THR A 156 -1.26 54.25 -7.54
N PHE A 157 -0.21 54.00 -6.76
CA PHE A 157 1.02 53.36 -7.26
C PHE A 157 0.70 52.04 -7.99
N THR A 158 -0.20 51.22 -7.43
CA THR A 158 -0.71 49.98 -8.07
C THR A 158 -1.45 50.23 -9.39
N SER A 159 -2.25 51.29 -9.50
CA SER A 159 -2.93 51.63 -10.75
C SER A 159 -1.93 52.05 -11.83
N MET A 160 -0.90 52.81 -11.45
CA MET A 160 0.16 53.25 -12.37
C MET A 160 1.03 52.08 -12.85
N THR A 161 1.42 51.17 -11.95
CA THR A 161 2.23 50.00 -12.32
C THR A 161 1.48 49.07 -13.27
N ILE A 162 0.20 48.79 -12.99
CA ILE A 162 -0.65 47.97 -13.87
C ILE A 162 -0.81 48.62 -15.25
N LYS A 163 -1.03 49.95 -15.32
CA LYS A 163 -1.13 50.68 -16.60
C LYS A 163 0.18 50.61 -17.40
N SER A 164 1.32 50.78 -16.73
CA SER A 164 2.65 50.67 -17.37
C SER A 164 2.89 49.27 -17.93
N LEU A 165 2.52 48.22 -17.20
CA LEU A 165 2.66 46.84 -17.65
C LEU A 165 1.74 46.53 -18.85
N LEU A 166 0.49 46.99 -18.81
CA LEU A 166 -0.43 46.82 -19.94
C LEU A 166 0.10 47.51 -21.22
N GLN A 167 0.69 48.69 -21.07
CA GLN A 167 1.28 49.44 -22.19
C GLN A 167 2.52 48.74 -22.78
N GLN A 168 3.30 48.03 -21.98
CA GLN A 168 4.45 47.24 -22.44
C GLN A 168 4.04 45.97 -23.20
N ILE A 169 2.87 45.40 -22.89
CA ILE A 169 2.40 44.12 -23.45
C ILE A 169 1.60 44.32 -24.76
N ASN A 170 1.36 45.57 -25.19
CA ASN A 170 0.59 45.91 -26.41
C ASN A 170 -0.84 45.32 -26.40
N ILE A 171 -1.48 45.27 -25.22
CA ILE A 171 -2.91 44.91 -25.05
C ILE A 171 -3.70 46.13 -24.60
#